data_AF-A0AA36DHC0-F1
#
_entry.id   AF-A0AA36DHC0-F1
#
_cell.length_a   1.000
_cell.length_b   1.000
_cell.length_c   1.000
_cell.angle_alpha   90.00
_cell.angle_beta   90.00
_cell.angle_gamma   90.00
#
_symmetry.space_group_name_H-M   'P 1'
#
loop_
_entity.id
_entity.type
_entity.pdbx_description
1 polymer ?
#
loop_
_entity_poly.entity_id
_entity_poly.type
_entity_poly.pdbx_seq_one_letter_code
_entity_poly.pdbx_strand_id
1 'polypeptide(L)'
;MPGESNFVIEDQILGTSITWEMVETDFQKAFEVPSRCGPNRDARMIENGEKGNTSLLIRADFDWDTKEEVLPKTALLKIISCDKFKSVGANNAQMNFRGEKERAAWMHNAEWNLYERARECPEFAEIAKLPAYYCGRAFDEALEAGYLAMEFLEGAVCLPAYGVLGVDEVKQLVHLSSATEDISKFISASLSPVDYQNSKAELLRYYYKTMEKEVKHHLLPWKGHEEFLQEHEKCMPLMGLISLPIAFYYEDKIFRDFPGATSEKEAAQELFRDKLFSSLDEIEAAVKKHYI
;
A
#
# COMPACT_ATOMS: atom_id res chain seq x y z
N MET A 1 43.67 15.76 5.86
CA MET A 1 42.61 14.86 5.37
C MET A 1 42.05 15.49 4.10
N PRO A 2 42.13 14.83 2.93
CA PRO A 2 41.56 15.36 1.70
C PRO A 2 40.03 15.35 1.84
N GLY A 3 39.39 16.46 1.47
CA GLY A 3 37.96 16.65 1.63
C GLY A 3 37.15 15.70 0.75
N GLU A 4 36.11 15.13 1.34
CA GLU A 4 35.04 14.43 0.64
C GLU A 4 34.34 15.44 -0.28
N SER A 5 34.62 15.36 -1.58
CA SER A 5 33.85 16.03 -2.60
C SER A 5 32.49 15.32 -2.68
N ASN A 6 31.45 15.93 -2.12
CA ASN A 6 30.07 15.58 -2.40
C ASN A 6 29.77 15.91 -3.87
N PHE A 7 30.05 14.97 -4.78
CA PHE A 7 29.53 15.03 -6.13
C PHE A 7 28.02 14.80 -6.05
N VAL A 8 27.24 15.88 -6.15
CA VAL A 8 25.83 15.77 -6.50
C VAL A 8 25.79 15.28 -7.94
N ILE A 9 25.40 14.03 -8.15
CA ILE A 9 25.12 13.53 -9.49
C ILE A 9 23.82 14.22 -9.92
N GLU A 10 23.90 15.19 -10.83
CA GLU A 10 22.79 16.07 -11.24
C GLU A 10 21.56 15.30 -11.76
N ASP A 11 21.68 14.00 -12.03
CA ASP A 11 20.61 13.16 -12.56
C ASP A 11 19.85 12.32 -11.51
N GLN A 12 20.26 12.36 -10.23
CA GLN A 12 19.56 11.63 -9.16
C GLN A 12 18.20 12.25 -8.84
N ILE A 13 17.17 11.41 -8.72
CA ILE A 13 15.83 11.86 -8.36
C ILE A 13 15.79 12.06 -6.85
N LEU A 14 15.68 13.33 -6.43
CA LEU A 14 15.57 13.76 -5.03
C LEU A 14 16.63 13.15 -4.09
N GLY A 15 17.87 13.01 -4.57
CA GLY A 15 18.99 12.47 -3.80
C GLY A 15 18.95 10.96 -3.57
N THR A 16 18.10 10.23 -4.30
CA THR A 16 18.09 8.76 -4.30
C THR A 16 19.14 8.20 -5.28
N SER A 17 19.47 6.92 -5.15
CA SER A 17 20.32 6.21 -6.13
C SER A 17 19.63 5.96 -7.47
N ILE A 18 18.33 6.23 -7.58
CA ILE A 18 17.57 6.15 -8.83
C ILE A 18 17.75 7.45 -9.62
N THR A 19 18.08 7.33 -10.90
CA THR A 19 18.31 8.48 -11.79
C THR A 19 17.21 8.65 -12.82
N TRP A 20 17.11 9.84 -13.40
CA TRP A 20 16.20 10.10 -14.52
C TRP A 20 16.53 9.22 -15.73
N GLU A 21 17.80 9.01 -16.04
CA GLU A 21 18.21 8.12 -17.13
C GLU A 21 17.67 6.69 -16.96
N MET A 22 17.68 6.16 -15.72
CA MET A 22 17.13 4.83 -15.44
C MET A 22 15.63 4.79 -15.70
N VAL A 23 14.89 5.79 -15.20
CA VAL A 23 13.44 5.89 -15.37
C VAL A 23 13.09 6.05 -16.85
N GLU A 24 13.74 6.98 -17.54
CA GLU A 24 13.58 7.22 -18.98
C GLU A 24 13.80 5.95 -19.80
N THR A 25 14.90 5.24 -19.55
CA THR A 25 15.24 3.99 -20.23
C THR A 25 14.16 2.93 -20.05
N ASP A 26 13.55 2.85 -18.87
CA ASP A 26 12.50 1.86 -18.60
C ASP A 26 11.17 2.26 -19.24
N PHE A 27 10.84 3.56 -19.30
CA PHE A 27 9.71 4.06 -20.09
C PHE A 27 9.88 3.77 -21.58
N GLN A 28 11.05 4.06 -22.16
CA GLN A 28 11.34 3.76 -23.56
C GLN A 28 11.14 2.28 -23.89
N LYS A 29 11.59 1.39 -23.01
CA LYS A 29 11.37 -0.06 -23.17
C LYS A 29 9.91 -0.44 -23.04
N ALA A 30 9.20 0.10 -22.04
CA ALA A 30 7.82 -0.26 -21.77
C ALA A 30 6.85 0.22 -22.85
N PHE A 31 7.12 1.37 -23.46
CA PHE A 31 6.28 1.97 -24.50
C PHE A 31 6.80 1.72 -25.92
N GLU A 32 8.00 1.13 -26.07
CA GLU A 32 8.68 0.89 -27.35
C GLU A 32 8.96 2.17 -28.15
N VAL A 33 9.35 3.23 -27.45
CA VAL A 33 9.56 4.58 -28.01
C VAL A 33 11.00 5.06 -27.79
N PRO A 34 11.58 5.87 -28.70
CA PRO A 34 12.93 6.40 -28.55
C PRO A 34 13.00 7.73 -27.77
N SER A 35 11.86 8.26 -27.31
CA SER A 35 11.69 9.58 -26.70
C SER A 35 12.57 9.84 -25.49
N ARG A 36 13.22 11.00 -25.43
CA ARG A 36 14.04 11.42 -24.28
C ARG A 36 13.32 12.46 -23.43
N CYS A 37 13.60 12.48 -22.14
CA CYS A 37 13.19 13.55 -21.25
C CYS A 37 14.03 14.80 -21.49
N GLY A 38 13.35 15.89 -21.80
CA GLY A 38 13.89 17.22 -21.93
C GLY A 38 14.38 17.80 -20.60
N PRO A 39 14.92 19.03 -20.66
CA PRO A 39 15.51 19.69 -19.50
C PRO A 39 14.48 20.18 -18.48
N ASN A 40 13.19 20.28 -18.83
CA ASN A 40 12.16 20.79 -17.92
C ASN A 40 11.44 19.70 -17.11
N ARG A 41 12.05 18.51 -16.99
CA ARG A 41 11.57 17.46 -16.08
C ARG A 41 11.66 17.93 -14.62
N ASP A 42 10.68 17.53 -13.81
CA ASP A 42 10.61 17.92 -12.40
C ASP A 42 10.16 16.74 -11.53
N ALA A 43 10.63 16.73 -10.29
CA ALA A 43 10.24 15.72 -9.30
C ALA A 43 9.94 16.40 -7.96
N ARG A 44 8.79 16.09 -7.38
CA ARG A 44 8.43 16.55 -6.03
C ARG A 44 7.89 15.41 -5.19
N MET A 45 8.26 15.42 -3.91
CA MET A 45 7.69 14.49 -2.94
C MET A 45 6.22 14.83 -2.71
N ILE A 46 5.35 13.82 -2.71
CA ILE A 46 3.90 13.98 -2.52
C ILE A 46 3.53 13.83 -1.04
N GLU A 47 4.39 13.17 -0.24
CA GLU A 47 4.15 12.99 1.18
C GLU A 47 4.27 14.31 1.95
N ASN A 48 3.15 14.73 2.54
CA ASN A 48 3.02 15.85 3.47
C ASN A 48 3.41 15.44 4.91
N GLY A 49 4.55 14.77 5.09
CA GLY A 49 5.07 14.46 6.43
C GLY A 49 4.33 13.35 7.20
N GLU A 50 3.53 12.52 6.54
CA GLU A 50 2.99 11.30 7.15
C GLU A 50 4.12 10.30 7.43
N LYS A 51 4.52 10.21 8.70
CA LYS A 51 5.52 9.25 9.18
C LYS A 51 4.94 7.84 9.13
N GLY A 52 5.41 7.00 8.19
CA GLY A 52 5.01 5.58 8.19
C GLY A 52 5.31 4.82 6.91
N ASN A 53 5.45 5.51 5.77
CA ASN A 53 5.75 4.84 4.51
C ASN A 53 7.23 4.45 4.42
N THR A 54 7.48 3.22 4.00
CA THR A 54 8.84 2.69 3.78
C THR A 54 9.40 3.10 2.41
N SER A 55 8.55 3.64 1.53
CA SER A 55 8.92 4.15 0.21
C SER A 55 8.76 5.67 0.15
N LEU A 56 9.56 6.33 -0.67
CA LEU A 56 9.34 7.69 -1.12
C LEU A 56 8.27 7.71 -2.21
N LEU A 57 7.24 8.52 -2.03
CA LEU A 57 6.22 8.78 -3.05
C LEU A 57 6.51 10.12 -3.73
N ILE A 58 6.86 10.05 -5.01
CA ILE A 58 7.35 11.18 -5.79
C ILE A 58 6.46 11.36 -7.01
N ARG A 59 5.97 12.57 -7.22
CA ARG A 59 5.38 12.95 -8.50
C ARG A 59 6.51 13.36 -9.42
N ALA A 60 6.67 12.64 -10.51
CA ALA A 60 7.55 13.00 -11.60
C ALA A 60 6.72 13.62 -12.72
N ASP A 61 7.06 14.85 -13.11
CA ASP A 61 6.54 15.51 -14.30
C ASP A 61 7.61 15.40 -15.41
N PHE A 62 7.23 14.82 -16.55
CA PHE A 62 8.14 14.54 -17.66
C PHE A 62 7.99 15.58 -18.78
N ASP A 63 9.12 15.95 -19.38
CA ASP A 63 9.21 16.89 -20.51
C ASP A 63 9.66 16.14 -21.79
N TRP A 64 8.89 15.15 -22.25
CA TRP A 64 9.28 14.34 -23.40
C TRP A 64 9.56 15.18 -24.65
N ASP A 65 10.71 14.95 -25.29
CA ASP A 65 11.18 15.69 -26.48
C ASP A 65 10.31 15.48 -27.71
N THR A 66 9.59 14.36 -27.74
CA THR A 66 8.66 13.94 -28.77
C THR A 66 7.27 13.94 -28.17
N LYS A 67 6.31 14.56 -28.87
CA LYS A 67 4.91 14.61 -28.44
C LYS A 67 4.17 13.32 -28.74
N GLU A 68 4.79 12.18 -28.43
CA GLU A 68 4.14 10.89 -28.56
C GLU A 68 3.02 10.80 -27.52
N GLU A 69 1.77 10.76 -27.98
CA GLU A 69 0.59 10.83 -27.10
C GLU A 69 0.49 9.65 -26.12
N VAL A 70 1.28 8.59 -26.34
CA VAL A 70 1.28 7.38 -25.51
C VAL A 70 2.04 7.56 -24.19
N LEU A 71 3.02 8.47 -24.13
CA LEU A 71 3.84 8.66 -22.94
C LEU A 71 3.11 9.53 -21.89
N PRO A 72 3.14 9.15 -20.61
CA PRO A 72 2.52 9.95 -19.57
C PRO A 72 3.31 11.23 -19.34
N LYS A 73 2.60 12.36 -19.21
CA LYS A 73 3.19 13.63 -18.78
C LYS A 73 3.59 13.63 -17.31
N THR A 74 2.95 12.76 -16.53
CA THR A 74 3.13 12.67 -15.08
C THR A 74 3.06 11.23 -14.62
N ALA A 75 3.90 10.83 -13.67
CA ALA A 75 3.81 9.54 -13.01
C ALA A 75 4.06 9.66 -11.50
N LEU A 76 3.52 8.71 -10.75
CA LEU A 76 3.92 8.42 -9.39
C LEU A 76 5.11 7.47 -9.44
N LEU A 77 6.26 7.93 -8.93
CA LEU A 77 7.41 7.08 -8.63
C LEU A 77 7.35 6.69 -7.16
N LYS A 78 7.15 5.40 -6.90
CA LYS A 78 7.30 4.80 -5.57
C LYS A 78 8.69 4.20 -5.47
N ILE A 79 9.60 4.89 -4.79
CA ILE A 79 11.00 4.47 -4.65
C ILE A 79 11.20 3.90 -3.25
N ILE A 80 11.62 2.65 -3.13
CA ILE A 80 12.14 2.15 -1.85
C ILE A 80 13.64 2.46 -1.78
N SER A 81 14.11 2.93 -0.63
CA SER A 81 15.54 3.04 -0.36
C SER A 81 15.85 2.57 1.05
N CYS A 82 16.98 1.87 1.20
CA CYS A 82 17.48 1.46 2.52
C CYS A 82 17.61 2.65 3.48
N ASP A 83 17.95 3.85 3.00
CA ASP A 83 18.14 5.02 3.85
C ASP A 83 16.82 5.56 4.43
N LYS A 84 15.74 5.55 3.62
CA LYS A 84 14.40 5.83 4.14
C LYS A 84 13.97 4.73 5.11
N PHE A 85 14.27 3.47 4.80
CA PHE A 85 13.98 2.34 5.67
C PHE A 85 14.68 2.44 7.04
N LYS A 86 15.98 2.80 7.07
CA LYS A 86 16.77 3.07 8.28
C LYS A 86 16.17 4.22 9.09
N SER A 87 15.71 5.29 8.45
CA SER A 87 15.04 6.39 9.16
C SER A 87 13.75 5.95 9.87
N VAL A 88 13.10 4.90 9.37
CA VAL A 88 11.91 4.27 9.96
C VAL A 88 12.25 3.14 10.95
N GLY A 89 13.42 2.51 10.79
CA GLY A 89 13.93 1.35 11.54
C GLY A 89 14.83 1.66 12.74
N ALA A 90 15.57 2.78 12.72
CA ALA A 90 16.47 3.21 13.81
C ALA A 90 15.78 3.43 15.17
N ASN A 91 14.44 3.49 15.20
CA ASN A 91 13.66 3.58 16.43
C ASN A 91 13.14 2.23 16.98
N ASN A 92 13.44 1.10 16.32
CA ASN A 92 12.82 -0.20 16.61
C ASN A 92 13.85 -1.34 16.77
N ALA A 93 14.45 -1.46 17.96
CA ALA A 93 15.48 -2.46 18.28
C ALA A 93 14.99 -3.90 18.58
N GLN A 94 13.74 -4.28 18.25
CA GLN A 94 13.10 -5.47 18.87
C GLN A 94 12.39 -6.47 17.95
N MET A 95 12.81 -6.64 16.69
CA MET A 95 12.40 -7.83 15.92
C MET A 95 13.60 -8.51 15.25
N ASN A 96 13.90 -9.74 15.69
CA ASN A 96 14.88 -10.65 15.11
C ASN A 96 14.37 -11.28 13.79
N PHE A 97 14.11 -10.46 12.79
CA PHE A 97 14.03 -10.90 11.40
C PHE A 97 15.19 -10.29 10.61
N ARG A 98 15.58 -11.00 9.55
CA ARG A 98 16.56 -10.64 8.50
C ARG A 98 16.74 -9.13 8.28
N GLY A 99 17.98 -8.69 8.03
CA GLY A 99 18.42 -7.30 8.10
C GLY A 99 17.57 -6.32 7.26
N GLU A 100 17.61 -5.03 7.61
CA GLU A 100 16.76 -3.97 7.01
C GLU A 100 16.75 -3.97 5.48
N LYS A 101 17.91 -4.22 4.86
CA LYS A 101 18.07 -4.37 3.41
C LYS A 101 17.28 -5.55 2.84
N GLU A 102 17.37 -6.71 3.48
CA GLU A 102 16.64 -7.92 3.05
C GLU A 102 15.13 -7.70 3.15
N ARG A 103 14.68 -6.97 4.18
CA ARG A 103 13.27 -6.62 4.35
C ARG A 103 12.78 -5.62 3.30
N ALA A 104 13.55 -4.57 3.04
CA ALA A 104 13.24 -3.61 1.98
C ALA A 104 13.15 -4.31 0.62
N ALA A 105 14.15 -5.12 0.29
CA ALA A 105 14.17 -5.91 -0.94
C ALA A 105 12.95 -6.83 -1.05
N TRP A 106 12.61 -7.55 0.02
CA TRP A 106 11.46 -8.46 0.01
C TRP A 106 10.13 -7.73 -0.20
N MET A 107 9.87 -6.64 0.56
CA MET A 107 8.62 -5.88 0.46
C MET A 107 8.45 -5.26 -0.94
N HIS A 108 9.50 -4.61 -1.44
CA HIS A 108 9.48 -3.99 -2.77
C HIS A 108 9.34 -5.02 -3.88
N ASN A 109 10.10 -6.11 -3.83
CA ASN A 109 10.02 -7.15 -4.86
C ASN A 109 8.66 -7.87 -4.85
N ALA A 110 8.01 -8.01 -3.70
CA ALA A 110 6.66 -8.55 -3.63
C ALA A 110 5.66 -7.64 -4.37
N GLU A 111 5.70 -6.34 -4.11
CA GLU A 111 4.85 -5.35 -4.79
C GLU A 111 5.17 -5.24 -6.28
N TRP A 112 6.45 -5.13 -6.64
CA TRP A 112 6.89 -5.09 -8.04
C TRP A 112 6.44 -6.33 -8.82
N ASN A 113 6.58 -7.53 -8.24
CA ASN A 113 6.10 -8.76 -8.88
C ASN A 113 4.58 -8.77 -9.07
N LEU A 114 3.80 -8.22 -8.13
CA LEU A 114 2.35 -8.09 -8.27
C LEU A 114 2.02 -7.26 -9.52
N TYR A 115 2.66 -6.10 -9.68
CA TYR A 115 2.42 -5.21 -10.81
C TYR A 115 2.91 -5.78 -12.15
N GLU A 116 4.07 -6.44 -12.18
CA GLU A 116 4.55 -7.15 -13.38
C GLU A 116 3.57 -8.26 -13.81
N ARG A 117 3.04 -9.05 -12.86
CA ARG A 117 2.02 -10.08 -13.15
C ARG A 117 0.69 -9.46 -13.57
N ALA A 118 0.29 -8.34 -12.97
CA ALA A 118 -0.93 -7.63 -13.34
C ALA A 118 -0.87 -7.10 -14.78
N ARG A 119 0.31 -6.69 -15.27
CA ARG A 119 0.52 -6.30 -16.68
C ARG A 119 0.25 -7.46 -17.65
N GLU A 120 0.63 -8.68 -17.27
CA GLU A 120 0.37 -9.91 -18.05
C GLU A 120 -1.10 -10.36 -17.99
N CYS A 121 -1.91 -9.80 -17.07
CA CYS A 121 -3.31 -10.15 -16.86
C CYS A 121 -4.19 -8.88 -16.69
N PRO A 122 -4.52 -8.18 -17.79
CA PRO A 122 -5.26 -6.91 -17.74
C PRO A 122 -6.60 -7.01 -17.01
N GLU A 123 -7.30 -8.15 -17.10
CA GLU A 123 -8.54 -8.38 -16.37
C GLU A 123 -8.30 -8.33 -14.86
N PHE A 124 -7.21 -8.93 -14.35
CA PHE A 124 -6.88 -8.84 -12.93
C PHE A 124 -6.59 -7.39 -12.51
N ALA A 125 -5.86 -6.61 -13.32
CA ALA A 125 -5.59 -5.21 -13.03
C ALA A 125 -6.87 -4.36 -12.99
N GLU A 126 -7.83 -4.62 -13.90
CA GLU A 126 -9.12 -3.94 -13.91
C GLU A 126 -10.00 -4.33 -12.71
N ILE A 127 -10.04 -5.62 -12.38
CA ILE A 127 -10.77 -6.16 -11.24
C ILE A 127 -10.20 -5.59 -9.93
N ALA A 128 -8.87 -5.59 -9.80
CA ALA A 128 -8.13 -5.04 -8.67
C ALA A 128 -7.90 -3.52 -8.77
N LYS A 129 -8.57 -2.82 -9.72
CA LYS A 129 -8.46 -1.38 -10.06
C LYS A 129 -7.09 -0.80 -9.67
N LEU A 130 -6.05 -1.51 -10.10
CA LEU A 130 -4.70 -1.08 -9.86
C LEU A 130 -4.47 0.19 -10.69
N PRO A 131 -3.72 1.18 -10.16
CA PRO A 131 -3.26 2.30 -10.98
C PRO A 131 -2.54 1.77 -12.22
N ALA A 132 -2.65 2.48 -13.35
CA ALA A 132 -1.95 2.03 -14.55
C ALA A 132 -0.45 1.89 -14.27
N TYR A 133 0.10 0.70 -14.46
CA TYR A 133 1.51 0.42 -14.18
C TYR A 133 2.34 0.58 -15.45
N TYR A 134 3.21 1.59 -15.44
CA TYR A 134 4.01 1.95 -16.61
C TYR A 134 5.26 1.09 -16.70
N CYS A 135 6.13 1.15 -15.70
CA CYS A 135 7.39 0.40 -15.64
C CYS A 135 7.94 0.36 -14.21
N GLY A 136 9.00 -0.41 -13.97
CA GLY A 136 9.63 -0.47 -12.66
C GLY A 136 10.80 -1.44 -12.66
N ARG A 137 11.56 -1.42 -11.57
CA ARG A 137 12.68 -2.33 -11.34
C ARG A 137 12.51 -3.02 -10.01
N ALA A 138 12.86 -4.31 -9.98
CA ALA A 138 13.14 -5.01 -8.73
C ALA A 138 14.22 -4.27 -7.93
N PHE A 139 14.28 -4.55 -6.63
CA PHE A 139 15.28 -4.03 -5.73
C PHE A 139 16.67 -4.51 -6.17
N ASP A 140 17.56 -3.56 -6.41
CA ASP A 140 18.95 -3.79 -6.77
C ASP A 140 19.82 -3.65 -5.51
N GLU A 141 20.61 -4.69 -5.20
CA GLU A 141 21.44 -4.70 -4.01
C GLU A 141 22.63 -3.73 -4.07
N ALA A 142 23.13 -3.39 -5.25
CA ALA A 142 24.22 -2.44 -5.42
C ALA A 142 23.71 -1.00 -5.31
N LEU A 143 22.52 -0.71 -5.83
CA LEU A 143 21.86 0.59 -5.69
C LEU A 143 21.17 0.77 -4.33
N GLU A 144 20.92 -0.33 -3.61
CA GLU A 144 20.10 -0.40 -2.40
C GLU A 144 18.71 0.24 -2.56
N ALA A 145 18.16 0.12 -3.77
CA ALA A 145 16.90 0.73 -4.14
C ALA A 145 16.19 -0.06 -5.24
N GLY A 146 14.88 0.14 -5.31
CA GLY A 146 14.03 -0.27 -6.41
C GLY A 146 12.90 0.73 -6.56
N TYR A 147 12.19 0.70 -7.68
CA TYR A 147 11.07 1.61 -7.86
C TYR A 147 9.97 1.04 -8.74
N LEU A 148 8.77 1.61 -8.58
CA LEU A 148 7.64 1.44 -9.47
C LEU A 148 7.26 2.81 -10.04
N ALA A 149 6.99 2.88 -11.33
CA ALA A 149 6.39 4.02 -12.01
C ALA A 149 4.96 3.66 -12.42
N MET A 150 4.00 4.40 -11.88
CA MET A 150 2.58 4.15 -12.07
C MET A 150 1.83 5.46 -12.30
N GLU A 151 0.56 5.34 -12.67
CA GLU A 151 -0.35 6.46 -12.83
C GLU A 151 -0.38 7.33 -11.56
N PHE A 152 -0.26 8.64 -11.77
CA PHE A 152 -0.47 9.59 -10.70
C PHE A 152 -1.96 9.94 -10.63
N LEU A 153 -2.63 9.48 -9.57
CA LEU A 153 -4.04 9.78 -9.31
C LEU A 153 -4.16 11.06 -8.49
N GLU A 154 -4.58 12.14 -9.14
CA GLU A 154 -4.80 13.43 -8.48
C GLU A 154 -5.96 13.34 -7.47
N GLY A 155 -5.75 13.83 -6.25
CA GLY A 155 -6.74 13.77 -5.16
C GLY A 155 -6.80 12.43 -4.41
N ALA A 156 -5.90 11.48 -4.70
CA ALA A 156 -5.78 10.28 -3.88
C ALA A 156 -5.37 10.64 -2.44
N VAL A 157 -6.05 10.06 -1.46
CA VAL A 157 -5.80 10.30 -0.03
C VAL A 157 -5.27 9.01 0.60
N CYS A 158 -4.14 9.10 1.30
CA CYS A 158 -3.68 8.04 2.19
C CYS A 158 -4.57 8.05 3.43
N LEU A 159 -5.26 6.94 3.70
CA LEU A 159 -6.16 6.86 4.84
C LEU A 159 -5.40 6.34 6.05
N PRO A 160 -5.34 7.12 7.15
CA PRO A 160 -4.71 6.65 8.36
C PRO A 160 -5.51 5.48 8.92
N ALA A 161 -4.82 4.43 9.39
CA ALA A 161 -5.46 3.25 10.02
C ALA A 161 -6.37 3.62 11.22
N TYR A 162 -6.21 4.81 11.79
CA TYR A 162 -6.99 5.33 12.91
C TYR A 162 -8.14 6.28 12.51
N GLY A 163 -8.30 6.64 11.22
CA GLY A 163 -9.42 7.49 10.78
C GLY A 163 -10.78 6.81 11.02
N VAL A 164 -11.86 7.59 11.16
CA VAL A 164 -13.24 7.06 11.08
C VAL A 164 -13.82 7.42 9.72
N LEU A 165 -14.37 6.44 9.00
CA LEU A 165 -14.92 6.60 7.66
C LEU A 165 -16.38 6.15 7.67
N GLY A 166 -17.19 6.80 6.86
CA GLY A 166 -18.55 6.37 6.58
C GLY A 166 -18.58 5.05 5.78
N VAL A 167 -19.71 4.37 5.85
CA VAL A 167 -19.97 3.11 5.11
C VAL A 167 -19.70 3.26 3.60
N ASP A 168 -20.10 4.39 3.01
CA ASP A 168 -19.91 4.65 1.58
C ASP A 168 -18.44 4.89 1.21
N GLU A 169 -17.65 5.47 2.12
CA GLU A 169 -16.21 5.64 1.94
C GLU A 169 -15.50 4.29 2.05
N VAL A 170 -15.89 3.43 2.99
CA VAL A 170 -15.39 2.04 3.08
C VAL A 170 -15.69 1.26 1.81
N LYS A 171 -16.90 1.39 1.23
CA LYS A 171 -17.26 0.75 -0.04
C LYS A 171 -16.36 1.14 -1.22
N GLN A 172 -15.70 2.30 -1.16
CA GLN A 172 -14.73 2.76 -2.18
C GLN A 172 -13.34 2.15 -1.98
N LEU A 173 -13.01 1.66 -0.79
CA LEU A 173 -11.68 1.16 -0.42
C LEU A 173 -11.51 -0.34 -0.53
N VAL A 174 -12.62 -1.06 -0.49
CA VAL A 174 -12.63 -2.50 -0.66
C VAL A 174 -12.26 -2.79 -2.11
N HIS A 175 -11.03 -3.21 -2.32
CA HIS A 175 -10.39 -3.29 -3.62
C HIS A 175 -9.64 -4.61 -3.80
N LEU A 176 -10.03 -5.45 -4.78
CA LEU A 176 -9.63 -6.85 -5.04
C LEU A 176 -8.11 -7.18 -5.14
N SER A 177 -7.26 -6.66 -4.25
CA SER A 177 -5.81 -6.88 -4.16
C SER A 177 -5.51 -8.20 -3.47
N SER A 178 -6.33 -8.58 -2.48
CA SER A 178 -6.62 -9.96 -2.09
C SER A 178 -7.82 -9.95 -1.14
N ALA A 179 -8.67 -10.99 -1.15
CA ALA A 179 -9.78 -11.08 -0.20
C ALA A 179 -9.33 -10.86 1.24
N THR A 180 -8.15 -11.38 1.60
CA THR A 180 -7.55 -11.23 2.91
C THR A 180 -7.15 -9.79 3.24
N GLU A 181 -6.57 -9.06 2.29
CA GLU A 181 -6.16 -7.66 2.49
C GLU A 181 -7.37 -6.72 2.47
N ASP A 182 -8.35 -6.98 1.63
CA ASP A 182 -9.62 -6.25 1.59
C ASP A 182 -10.44 -6.44 2.84
N ILE A 183 -10.57 -7.68 3.28
CA ILE A 183 -11.25 -8.00 4.52
C ILE A 183 -10.45 -7.42 5.69
N SER A 184 -9.12 -7.50 5.66
CA SER A 184 -8.27 -6.83 6.67
C SER A 184 -8.47 -5.32 6.65
N LYS A 185 -8.48 -4.65 5.49
CA LYS A 185 -8.81 -3.23 5.34
C LYS A 185 -10.24 -2.95 5.78
N PHE A 186 -11.19 -3.85 5.57
CA PHE A 186 -12.57 -3.68 6.00
C PHE A 186 -12.75 -3.75 7.52
N ILE A 187 -11.94 -4.56 8.19
CA ILE A 187 -11.94 -4.73 9.66
C ILE A 187 -11.08 -3.66 10.33
N SER A 188 -9.95 -3.32 9.70
CA SER A 188 -8.99 -2.33 10.21
C SER A 188 -9.30 -0.90 9.78
N ALA A 189 -10.08 -0.70 8.71
CA ALA A 189 -10.58 0.61 8.29
C ALA A 189 -11.80 0.97 9.12
N SER A 190 -11.56 1.96 9.96
CA SER A 190 -12.34 3.19 10.02
C SER A 190 -13.82 3.20 10.38
N LEU A 191 -14.56 2.10 10.44
CA LEU A 191 -15.86 2.16 11.12
C LEU A 191 -15.65 2.16 12.63
N SER A 192 -16.52 2.86 13.36
CA SER A 192 -16.63 2.60 14.80
C SER A 192 -17.04 1.13 15.00
N PRO A 193 -16.71 0.50 16.15
CA PRO A 193 -17.17 -0.86 16.43
C PRO A 193 -18.69 -1.03 16.22
N VAL A 194 -19.47 -0.03 16.62
CA VAL A 194 -20.93 -0.03 16.48
C VAL A 194 -21.37 0.02 15.01
N ASP A 195 -20.81 0.93 14.22
CA ASP A 195 -21.16 1.05 12.79
C ASP A 195 -20.74 -0.18 12.00
N TYR A 196 -19.58 -0.76 12.37
CA TYR A 196 -19.13 -2.02 11.81
C TYR A 196 -20.14 -3.14 12.08
N GLN A 197 -20.53 -3.38 13.34
CA GLN A 197 -21.52 -4.43 13.65
C GLN A 197 -22.83 -4.24 12.89
N ASN A 198 -23.32 -3.00 12.83
CA ASN A 198 -24.59 -2.68 12.18
C ASN A 198 -24.54 -2.85 10.66
N SER A 199 -23.37 -2.62 10.04
CA SER A 199 -23.22 -2.58 8.58
C SER A 199 -22.54 -3.82 8.01
N LYS A 200 -21.93 -4.69 8.84
CA LYS A 200 -21.12 -5.86 8.45
C LYS A 200 -21.81 -6.73 7.42
N ALA A 201 -23.06 -7.12 7.65
CA ALA A 201 -23.80 -8.00 6.75
C ALA A 201 -24.08 -7.37 5.38
N GLU A 202 -24.43 -6.07 5.36
CA GLU A 202 -24.65 -5.34 4.11
C GLU A 202 -23.34 -5.21 3.33
N LEU A 203 -22.28 -4.83 4.02
CA LEU A 203 -20.99 -4.56 3.41
C LEU A 203 -20.32 -5.84 2.89
N LEU A 204 -20.41 -6.98 3.59
CA LEU A 204 -19.94 -8.27 3.09
C LEU A 204 -20.74 -8.72 1.86
N ARG A 205 -22.05 -8.44 1.84
CA ARG A 205 -22.88 -8.68 0.66
C ARG A 205 -22.50 -7.80 -0.51
N TYR A 206 -22.22 -6.52 -0.26
CA TYR A 206 -21.71 -5.62 -1.27
C TYR A 206 -20.39 -6.14 -1.84
N TYR A 207 -19.45 -6.52 -0.98
CA TYR A 207 -18.16 -7.07 -1.40
C TYR A 207 -18.31 -8.33 -2.26
N TYR A 208 -19.13 -9.28 -1.83
CA TYR A 208 -19.40 -10.48 -2.60
C TYR A 208 -20.00 -10.19 -3.97
N LYS A 209 -20.98 -9.27 -4.05
CA LYS A 209 -21.59 -8.88 -5.34
C LYS A 209 -20.58 -8.19 -6.25
N THR A 210 -19.70 -7.37 -5.70
CA THR A 210 -18.61 -6.75 -6.46
C THR A 210 -17.65 -7.82 -6.98
N MET A 211 -17.24 -8.79 -6.15
CA MET A 211 -16.46 -9.95 -6.59
C MET A 211 -17.16 -10.75 -7.69
N GLU A 212 -18.45 -11.03 -7.54
CA GLU A 212 -19.26 -11.77 -8.51
C GLU A 212 -19.39 -11.05 -9.86
N LYS A 213 -19.48 -9.71 -9.82
CA LYS A 213 -19.55 -8.87 -11.02
C LYS A 213 -18.21 -8.78 -11.73
N GLU A 214 -17.13 -8.56 -10.99
CA GLU A 214 -15.81 -8.25 -11.54
C GLU A 214 -15.03 -9.53 -11.86
N VAL A 215 -15.13 -10.58 -11.03
CA VAL A 215 -14.48 -11.88 -11.23
C VAL A 215 -15.43 -12.82 -11.96
N LYS A 216 -14.96 -13.46 -13.05
CA LYS A 216 -15.77 -14.49 -13.75
C LYS A 216 -16.22 -15.55 -12.74
N HIS A 217 -17.53 -15.78 -12.63
CA HIS A 217 -18.18 -16.67 -11.65
C HIS A 217 -17.47 -18.01 -11.37
N HIS A 218 -16.84 -18.64 -12.37
CA HIS A 218 -16.16 -19.92 -12.23
C HIS A 218 -14.80 -19.85 -11.52
N LEU A 219 -14.29 -18.65 -11.25
CA LEU A 219 -13.03 -18.42 -10.54
C LEU A 219 -13.26 -18.13 -9.04
N LEU A 220 -14.51 -17.95 -8.62
CA LEU A 220 -14.82 -17.78 -7.20
C LEU A 220 -14.77 -19.15 -6.50
N PRO A 221 -14.09 -19.26 -5.35
CA PRO A 221 -14.00 -20.52 -4.61
C PRO A 221 -15.33 -20.88 -3.89
N TRP A 222 -16.29 -19.96 -3.83
CA TRP A 222 -17.59 -20.13 -3.18
C TRP A 222 -18.71 -20.29 -4.20
N LYS A 223 -19.63 -21.21 -3.96
CA LYS A 223 -20.81 -21.48 -4.81
C LYS A 223 -21.91 -20.42 -4.69
N GLY A 224 -21.77 -19.49 -3.75
CA GLY A 224 -22.77 -18.47 -3.47
C GLY A 224 -22.37 -17.57 -2.31
N HIS A 225 -23.12 -16.48 -2.15
CA HIS A 225 -22.95 -15.50 -1.07
C HIS A 225 -22.99 -16.13 0.32
N GLU A 226 -23.85 -17.13 0.53
CA GLU A 226 -24.00 -17.79 1.83
C GLU A 226 -22.74 -18.58 2.23
N GLU A 227 -22.13 -19.29 1.28
CA GLU A 227 -20.88 -20.02 1.50
C GLU A 227 -19.72 -19.04 1.74
N PHE A 228 -19.69 -17.92 1.01
CA PHE A 228 -18.73 -16.84 1.26
C PHE A 228 -18.84 -16.30 2.70
N LEU A 229 -20.05 -16.00 3.18
CA LEU A 229 -20.26 -15.51 4.55
C LEU A 229 -19.83 -16.54 5.61
N GLN A 230 -20.14 -17.81 5.39
CA GLN A 230 -19.75 -18.88 6.31
C GLN A 230 -18.23 -19.06 6.37
N GLU A 231 -17.55 -19.01 5.22
CA GLU A 231 -16.09 -19.08 5.19
C GLU A 231 -15.46 -17.82 5.78
N HIS A 232 -16.03 -16.63 5.52
CA HIS A 232 -15.63 -15.40 6.18
C HIS A 232 -15.71 -15.54 7.71
N GLU A 233 -16.84 -15.99 8.28
CA GLU A 233 -16.97 -16.21 9.73
C GLU A 233 -15.92 -17.16 10.32
N LYS A 234 -15.47 -18.18 9.56
CA LYS A 234 -14.45 -19.15 10.00
C LYS A 234 -13.03 -18.62 9.85
N CYS A 235 -12.73 -17.93 8.76
CA CYS A 235 -11.37 -17.45 8.46
C CYS A 235 -11.02 -16.18 9.22
N MET A 236 -12.01 -15.34 9.50
CA MET A 236 -11.85 -14.07 10.20
C MET A 236 -11.13 -14.17 11.54
N PRO A 237 -11.47 -15.11 12.44
CA PRO A 237 -10.79 -15.25 13.72
C PRO A 237 -9.32 -15.61 13.55
N LEU A 238 -9.01 -16.45 12.57
CA LEU A 238 -7.64 -16.85 12.26
C LEU A 238 -6.83 -15.68 11.71
N MET A 239 -7.42 -14.86 10.84
CA MET A 239 -6.80 -13.63 10.34
C MET A 239 -6.60 -12.59 11.44
N GLY A 240 -7.57 -12.47 12.35
CA GLY A 240 -7.47 -11.64 13.55
C GLY A 240 -6.32 -12.06 14.45
N LEU A 241 -6.16 -13.36 14.72
CA LEU A 241 -5.05 -13.88 15.52
C LEU A 241 -3.67 -13.60 14.89
N ILE A 242 -3.57 -13.55 13.56
CA ILE A 242 -2.33 -13.22 12.84
C ILE A 242 -2.07 -11.71 12.85
N SER A 243 -3.11 -10.89 12.70
CA SER A 243 -3.01 -9.43 12.54
C SER A 243 -2.95 -8.65 13.86
N LEU A 244 -3.55 -9.16 14.94
CA LEU A 244 -3.55 -8.49 16.24
C LEU A 244 -2.16 -8.24 16.83
N PRO A 245 -1.21 -9.20 16.84
CA PRO A 245 0.15 -8.94 17.32
C PRO A 245 0.84 -7.82 16.52
N ILE A 246 0.54 -7.75 15.21
CA ILE A 246 1.04 -6.70 14.31
C ILE A 246 0.42 -5.34 14.68
N ALA A 247 -0.89 -5.31 14.93
CA ALA A 247 -1.60 -4.09 15.31
C ALA A 247 -1.19 -3.55 16.69
N PHE A 248 -1.06 -4.41 17.71
CA PHE A 248 -0.53 -4.02 19.02
C PHE A 248 0.92 -3.52 18.94
N TYR A 249 1.74 -4.12 18.07
CA TYR A 249 3.10 -3.65 17.83
C TYR A 249 3.11 -2.24 17.22
N TYR A 250 2.20 -1.98 16.27
CA TYR A 250 2.12 -0.66 15.65
C TYR A 250 1.44 0.39 16.54
N GLU A 251 0.63 0.03 17.54
CA GLU A 251 0.00 0.97 18.49
C GLU A 251 1.03 1.92 19.11
N ASP A 252 2.05 1.37 19.77
CA ASP A 252 3.07 2.16 20.45
C ASP A 252 3.81 3.09 19.46
N LYS A 253 4.11 2.58 18.26
CA LYS A 253 4.80 3.34 17.21
C LYS A 253 3.93 4.47 16.65
N ILE A 254 2.69 4.16 16.27
CA ILE A 254 1.74 5.10 15.66
C ILE A 254 1.51 6.27 16.61
N PHE A 255 1.31 5.97 17.89
CA PHE A 255 0.94 7.03 18.84
C PHE A 255 2.14 7.74 19.45
N ARG A 256 3.30 7.11 19.58
CA ARG A 256 4.53 7.82 19.98
C ARG A 256 4.83 8.99 19.04
N ASP A 257 4.63 8.79 17.74
CA ASP A 257 4.95 9.77 16.69
C ASP A 257 3.73 10.57 16.19
N PHE A 258 2.59 10.51 16.89
CA PHE A 258 1.34 11.17 16.49
C PHE A 258 1.51 12.71 16.40
N PRO A 259 1.20 13.35 15.26
CA PRO A 259 1.47 14.78 15.05
C PRO A 259 0.45 15.73 15.70
N GLY A 260 -0.65 15.21 16.24
CA GLY A 260 -1.72 16.01 16.87
C GLY A 260 -1.47 16.40 18.33
N ALA A 261 -2.35 17.23 18.87
CA ALA A 261 -2.33 17.61 20.29
C ALA A 261 -2.51 16.37 21.19
N THR A 262 -2.06 16.44 22.45
CA THR A 262 -2.17 15.32 23.41
C THR A 262 -3.58 14.76 23.49
N SER A 263 -4.60 15.62 23.51
CA SER A 263 -6.01 15.21 23.54
C SER A 263 -6.47 14.49 22.26
N GLU A 264 -5.96 14.89 21.09
CA GLU A 264 -6.27 14.24 19.81
C GLU A 264 -5.59 12.87 19.72
N LYS A 265 -4.35 12.79 20.20
CA LYS A 265 -3.62 11.53 20.33
C LYS A 265 -4.33 10.56 21.28
N GLU A 266 -4.79 11.04 22.43
CA GLU A 266 -5.53 10.23 23.40
C GLU A 266 -6.84 9.71 22.82
N ALA A 267 -7.62 10.57 22.14
CA ALA A 267 -8.84 10.16 21.46
C ALA A 267 -8.58 9.13 20.34
N ALA A 268 -7.51 9.32 19.56
CA ALA A 268 -7.13 8.36 18.52
C ALA A 268 -6.63 7.03 19.10
N GLN A 269 -5.93 7.05 20.24
CA GLN A 269 -5.51 5.86 20.99
C GLN A 269 -6.71 5.07 21.50
N GLU A 270 -7.67 5.76 22.12
CA GLU A 270 -8.90 5.16 22.63
C GLU A 270 -9.68 4.49 21.51
N LEU A 271 -9.90 5.21 20.40
CA LEU A 271 -10.59 4.66 19.22
C LEU A 271 -9.87 3.44 18.63
N PHE A 272 -8.54 3.47 18.56
CA PHE A 272 -7.76 2.33 18.06
C PHE A 272 -7.88 1.12 18.97
N ARG A 273 -7.83 1.32 20.29
CA ARG A 273 -8.04 0.25 21.28
C ARG A 273 -9.45 -0.33 21.21
N ASP A 274 -10.47 0.52 21.08
CA ASP A 274 -11.85 0.07 20.95
C ASP A 274 -12.05 -0.84 19.74
N LYS A 275 -11.41 -0.50 18.60
CA LYS A 275 -11.40 -1.35 17.40
C LYS A 275 -10.68 -2.68 17.64
N LEU A 276 -9.53 -2.65 18.31
CA LEU A 276 -8.77 -3.86 18.65
C LEU A 276 -9.56 -4.79 19.57
N PHE A 277 -10.17 -4.26 20.62
CA PHE A 277 -10.95 -5.05 21.58
C PHE A 277 -12.23 -5.59 20.96
N SER A 278 -12.94 -4.81 20.15
CA SER A 278 -14.07 -5.33 19.38
C SER A 278 -13.67 -6.48 18.44
N SER A 279 -12.48 -6.38 17.83
CA SER A 279 -11.96 -7.47 16.98
C SER A 279 -11.63 -8.72 17.81
N LEU A 280 -11.07 -8.54 19.01
CA LEU A 280 -10.81 -9.63 19.96
C LEU A 280 -12.10 -10.34 20.39
N ASP A 281 -13.15 -9.59 20.72
CA ASP A 281 -14.45 -10.16 21.11
C ASP A 281 -15.05 -11.00 19.97
N GLU A 282 -14.93 -10.55 18.72
CA GLU A 282 -15.36 -11.32 17.55
C GLU A 282 -14.55 -12.60 17.35
N ILE A 283 -13.23 -12.52 17.49
CA ILE A 283 -12.34 -13.67 17.40
C ILE A 283 -12.72 -14.68 18.48
N GLU A 284 -12.90 -14.24 19.73
CA GLU A 284 -13.28 -15.11 20.84
C GLU A 284 -14.64 -15.78 20.60
N ALA A 285 -15.65 -15.00 20.19
CA ALA A 285 -16.99 -15.52 19.91
C ALA A 285 -16.97 -16.57 18.79
N ALA A 286 -16.24 -16.31 17.72
CA ALA A 286 -16.15 -17.23 16.59
C ALA A 286 -15.27 -18.46 16.89
N VAL A 287 -14.19 -18.31 17.67
CA VAL A 287 -13.41 -19.45 18.19
C VAL A 287 -14.31 -20.38 19.01
N LYS A 288 -15.10 -19.82 19.94
CA LYS A 288 -16.08 -20.59 20.73
C LYS A 288 -17.17 -21.26 19.88
N LYS A 289 -17.61 -20.60 18.81
CA LYS A 289 -18.68 -21.13 17.94
C LYS A 289 -18.20 -22.27 17.05
N HIS A 290 -16.95 -22.24 16.58
CA HIS A 290 -16.48 -23.11 15.50
C HIS A 290 -15.38 -24.10 15.89
N TYR A 291 -14.67 -23.87 17.00
CA TYR A 291 -13.44 -24.62 17.33
C TYR A 291 -13.40 -25.18 18.75
N ILE A 292 -14.37 -24.85 19.60
CA ILE A 292 -14.54 -25.38 20.97
C ILE A 292 -15.91 -26.05 21.06
#